data_AF-V9PP56-F1
#
_entry.id   AF-V9PP56-F1
#
_cell.length_a   1.000
_cell.length_b   1.000
_cell.length_c   1.000
_cell.angle_alpha   90.00
_cell.angle_beta   90.00
_cell.angle_gamma   90.00
#
_symmetry.space_group_name_H-M   'P 1'
#
loop_
_entity.id
_entity.type
_entity.pdbx_description
1 polymer ?
#
loop_
_entity_poly.entity_id
_entity_poly.type
_entity_poly.pdbx_seq_one_letter_code
_entity_poly.pdbx_strand_id
1 'polypeptide(L)'
;SSIQFLGGRTEVPSPFTNRLSGFHLRLGIVAEPPLAYLTQNCSDSVPECWSGLMPTITEKLATDLNFTFEYVYPEDHKYGGYNTTTGSWNGMIGD
;
A
#
# COMPACT_ATOMS: atom_id res chain seq x y z
N SER A 1 -16.44 -2.51 40.46
CA SER A 1 -16.85 -1.55 39.42
C SER A 1 -16.39 -2.11 38.08
N SER A 2 -17.28 -2.26 37.10
CA SER A 2 -16.93 -2.68 35.74
C SER A 2 -16.30 -1.50 35.00
N ILE A 3 -15.10 -1.69 34.44
CA ILE A 3 -14.45 -0.68 33.59
C ILE A 3 -15.17 -0.67 32.24
N GLN A 4 -15.61 0.51 31.79
CA GLN A 4 -16.25 0.71 30.50
C GLN A 4 -15.30 1.49 29.59
N PHE A 5 -15.05 0.95 28.41
CA PHE A 5 -14.19 1.55 27.39
C PHE A 5 -15.00 2.46 26.46
N LEU A 6 -14.29 3.29 25.69
CA LEU A 6 -14.88 4.11 24.63
C LEU A 6 -15.65 3.20 23.64
N GLY A 7 -16.82 3.65 23.21
CA GLY A 7 -17.77 2.82 22.42
C GLY A 7 -18.72 1.98 23.26
N GLY A 8 -18.75 2.16 24.58
CA GLY A 8 -19.77 1.59 25.48
C GLY A 8 -19.55 0.12 25.85
N ARG A 9 -18.41 -0.46 25.45
CA ARG A 9 -18.08 -1.88 25.68
C ARG A 9 -17.37 -2.07 27.02
N THR A 10 -17.59 -3.22 27.65
CA THR A 10 -16.88 -3.65 28.87
C THR A 10 -15.71 -4.58 28.59
N GLU A 11 -15.63 -5.10 27.36
CA GLU A 11 -14.50 -5.90 26.88
C GLU A 11 -13.31 -5.00 26.53
N VAL A 12 -12.11 -5.45 26.89
CA VAL A 12 -10.86 -4.75 26.56
C VAL A 12 -10.70 -4.74 25.03
N PRO A 13 -10.57 -3.57 24.39
CA PRO A 13 -10.29 -3.49 22.96
C PRO A 13 -8.95 -4.17 22.67
N SER A 14 -8.91 -5.11 21.72
CA SER A 14 -7.64 -5.68 21.27
C SER A 14 -6.94 -4.70 20.32
N PRO A 15 -5.77 -4.15 20.67
CA PRO A 15 -5.10 -3.15 19.86
C PRO A 15 -4.46 -3.71 18.58
N PHE A 16 -4.26 -5.03 18.51
CA PHE A 16 -3.60 -5.67 17.37
C PHE A 16 -4.42 -6.85 16.87
N THR A 17 -4.69 -6.87 15.57
CA THR A 17 -5.26 -8.01 14.87
C THR A 17 -4.16 -8.62 14.00
N ASN A 18 -3.96 -9.94 14.05
CA ASN A 18 -3.04 -10.65 13.14
C ASN A 18 -3.68 -10.85 11.76
N ARG A 19 -4.50 -9.88 11.30
CA ARG A 19 -5.34 -9.99 10.10
C ARG A 19 -5.27 -8.67 9.34
N LEU A 20 -5.15 -8.74 8.03
CA LEU A 20 -5.18 -7.56 7.15
C LEU A 20 -6.62 -7.13 6.79
N SER A 21 -7.62 -7.90 7.22
CA SER A 21 -9.01 -7.63 6.90
C SER A 21 -9.46 -6.26 7.42
N GLY A 22 -9.99 -5.43 6.52
CA GLY A 22 -10.49 -4.09 6.84
C GLY A 22 -9.41 -3.00 6.88
N PHE A 23 -8.15 -3.31 6.57
CA PHE A 23 -7.12 -2.30 6.37
C PHE A 23 -7.17 -1.71 4.96
N HIS A 24 -6.79 -0.44 4.85
CA HIS A 24 -6.49 0.23 3.59
C HIS A 24 -4.97 0.47 3.52
N LEU A 25 -4.29 -0.18 2.58
CA LEU A 25 -2.84 -0.15 2.44
C LEU A 25 -2.40 0.82 1.34
N ARG A 26 -1.27 1.49 1.55
CA ARG A 26 -0.59 2.29 0.51
C ARG A 26 0.57 1.48 -0.02
N LEU A 27 0.54 1.11 -1.31
CA LEU A 27 1.51 0.20 -1.90
C LEU A 27 2.39 0.93 -2.92
N GLY A 28 3.70 0.92 -2.71
CA GLY A 28 4.65 1.46 -3.69
C GLY A 28 4.66 0.65 -4.98
N ILE A 29 4.67 1.33 -6.13
CA ILE A 29 4.79 0.71 -7.45
C ILE A 29 5.69 1.56 -8.36
N VAL A 30 6.32 0.95 -9.36
CA VAL A 30 7.04 1.63 -10.43
C VAL A 30 6.65 1.00 -11.77
N ALA A 31 6.55 1.79 -12.84
CA ALA A 31 6.28 1.29 -14.18
C ALA A 31 7.51 0.54 -14.72
N GLU A 32 7.41 -0.78 -14.79
CA GLU A 32 8.45 -1.68 -15.27
C GLU A 32 7.83 -2.83 -16.08
N PRO A 33 7.77 -2.72 -17.40
CA PRO A 33 7.37 -3.83 -18.27
C PRO A 33 8.30 -5.05 -18.09
N PRO A 34 7.78 -6.30 -17.90
CA PRO A 34 6.38 -6.71 -17.93
C PRO A 34 5.71 -6.82 -16.55
N LEU A 35 6.38 -6.38 -15.49
CA LEU A 35 5.93 -6.50 -14.10
C LEU A 35 4.78 -5.55 -13.79
N ALA A 36 4.83 -4.31 -14.28
CA ALA A 36 3.82 -3.29 -14.07
C ALA A 36 3.79 -2.28 -15.23
N TYR A 37 2.60 -2.00 -15.74
CA TYR A 37 2.31 -1.02 -16.77
C TYR A 37 1.29 -0.02 -16.24
N LEU A 38 1.59 1.27 -16.35
CA LEU A 38 0.62 2.34 -16.09
C LEU A 38 -0.13 2.69 -17.37
N THR A 39 -1.46 2.66 -17.30
CA THR A 39 -2.33 3.07 -18.40
C THR A 39 -2.21 4.58 -18.65
N GLN A 40 -2.08 4.98 -19.92
CA GLN A 40 -2.04 6.40 -20.28
C GLN A 40 -3.35 7.10 -19.92
N ASN A 41 -3.25 8.34 -19.42
CA ASN A 41 -4.39 9.17 -19.00
C ASN A 41 -5.23 8.55 -17.86
N CYS A 42 -4.59 7.74 -17.02
CA CYS A 42 -5.21 7.11 -15.85
C CYS A 42 -4.48 7.58 -14.58
N SER A 43 -5.18 7.59 -13.45
CA SER A 43 -4.61 8.00 -12.16
C SER A 43 -3.66 6.93 -11.64
N ASP A 44 -2.44 7.31 -11.28
CA ASP A 44 -1.40 6.40 -10.77
C ASP A 44 -1.72 5.82 -9.38
N SER A 45 -2.62 6.44 -8.62
CA SER A 45 -3.11 5.90 -7.35
C SER A 45 -4.15 4.79 -7.48
N VAL A 46 -4.81 4.69 -8.64
CA VAL A 46 -5.97 3.81 -8.85
C VAL A 46 -5.49 2.42 -9.29
N PRO A 47 -5.80 1.34 -8.56
CA PRO A 47 -5.35 -0.01 -8.89
C PRO A 47 -5.65 -0.45 -10.33
N GLU A 48 -6.85 -0.14 -10.82
CA GLU A 48 -7.34 -0.51 -12.14
C GLU A 48 -6.57 0.16 -13.29
N CYS A 49 -5.82 1.23 -13.00
CA CYS A 49 -4.94 1.89 -13.97
C CYS A 49 -3.65 1.12 -14.21
N TRP A 50 -3.32 0.14 -13.36
CA TRP A 50 -2.11 -0.66 -13.45
C TRP A 50 -2.41 -2.07 -13.94
N SER A 51 -1.55 -2.58 -14.83
CA SER A 51 -1.62 -3.96 -15.32
C SER A 51 -0.25 -4.62 -15.33
N GLY A 52 -0.19 -5.95 -15.44
CA GLY A 52 1.06 -6.71 -15.41
C GLY A 52 1.09 -7.72 -14.26
N LEU A 53 2.22 -8.41 -14.10
CA LEU A 53 2.35 -9.49 -13.13
C LEU A 53 2.12 -9.02 -11.68
N MET A 54 2.71 -7.89 -11.29
CA MET A 54 2.65 -7.40 -9.92
C MET A 54 1.25 -6.88 -9.54
N PRO A 55 0.56 -6.07 -10.37
CA PRO A 55 -0.83 -5.70 -10.10
C PRO A 55 -1.76 -6.91 -9.92
N THR A 56 -1.64 -7.94 -10.76
CA THR A 56 -2.45 -9.17 -10.64
C THR A 56 -2.18 -9.92 -9.33
N ILE A 57 -0.92 -10.01 -8.88
CA ILE A 57 -0.57 -10.63 -7.60
C ILE A 57 -1.17 -9.81 -6.45
N THR A 58 -1.04 -8.48 -6.49
CA THR A 58 -1.57 -7.59 -5.45
C THR A 58 -3.09 -7.70 -5.32
N GLU A 59 -3.82 -7.70 -6.44
CA GLU A 59 -5.28 -7.89 -6.45
C GLU A 59 -5.69 -9.24 -5.84
N LYS A 60 -4.93 -10.31 -6.16
CA LYS A 60 -5.18 -11.64 -5.58
C LYS A 60 -4.98 -11.64 -4.07
N LEU A 61 -3.90 -11.02 -3.59
CA LEU A 61 -3.62 -10.88 -2.16
C LEU A 61 -4.68 -10.03 -1.46
N ALA A 62 -5.10 -8.93 -2.07
CA ALA A 62 -6.16 -8.06 -1.54
C ALA A 62 -7.47 -8.83 -1.35
N THR A 63 -7.84 -9.64 -2.36
CA THR A 63 -9.02 -10.51 -2.31
C THR A 63 -8.91 -11.57 -1.22
N ASP A 64 -7.80 -12.31 -1.17
CA ASP A 64 -7.62 -13.43 -0.25
C ASP A 64 -7.49 -12.99 1.22
N LEU A 65 -6.91 -11.81 1.45
CA LEU A 65 -6.62 -11.27 2.78
C LEU A 65 -7.61 -10.18 3.20
N ASN A 66 -8.57 -9.85 2.33
CA ASN A 66 -9.67 -8.91 2.53
C ASN A 66 -9.22 -7.49 2.94
N PHE A 67 -8.14 -7.00 2.33
CA PHE A 67 -7.69 -5.61 2.46
C PHE A 67 -8.04 -4.80 1.19
N THR A 68 -8.04 -3.49 1.33
CA THR A 68 -8.14 -2.54 0.20
C THR A 68 -6.83 -1.80 0.05
N PHE A 69 -6.54 -1.23 -1.12
CA PHE A 69 -5.30 -0.51 -1.34
C PHE A 69 -5.42 0.60 -2.38
N GLU A 70 -4.47 1.52 -2.32
CA GLU A 70 -4.12 2.46 -3.38
C GLU A 70 -2.63 2.29 -3.71
N TYR A 71 -2.26 2.65 -4.94
CA TYR A 71 -0.85 2.70 -5.32
C TYR A 71 -0.22 4.05 -4.96
N VAL A 72 1.08 4.00 -4.65
CA VAL A 72 1.95 5.16 -4.54
C VAL A 72 3.01 5.01 -5.62
N TYR A 73 2.89 5.85 -6.65
CA TYR A 73 3.88 5.94 -7.71
C TYR A 73 4.84 7.09 -7.34
N PRO A 74 6.14 6.82 -7.17
CA PRO A 74 7.04 7.84 -6.63
C PRO A 74 7.21 9.00 -7.60
N GLU A 75 7.34 10.23 -7.09
CA GLU A 75 7.37 11.43 -7.93
C GLU A 75 8.48 11.41 -8.98
N ASP A 76 9.63 10.80 -8.66
CA ASP A 76 10.78 10.70 -9.57
C ASP A 76 10.76 9.44 -10.45
N HIS A 77 9.74 8.59 -10.31
CA HIS A 77 9.52 7.34 -11.02
C HIS A 77 10.65 6.31 -10.89
N LYS A 78 11.45 6.36 -9.81
CA LYS A 78 12.57 5.44 -9.58
C LYS A 78 12.27 4.47 -8.45
N TYR A 79 12.93 3.32 -8.47
CA TYR A 79 12.94 2.40 -7.33
C TYR A 79 13.53 3.06 -6.08
N GLY A 80 14.64 3.77 -6.25
CA GLY A 80 15.31 4.50 -5.19
C GLY A 80 16.82 4.27 -5.17
N GLY A 81 17.51 5.23 -4.57
CA GLY A 81 18.95 5.29 -4.46
C GLY A 81 19.35 6.15 -3.28
N TYR A 82 20.35 5.69 -2.54
CA TYR A 82 20.83 6.39 -1.36
C TYR A 82 21.77 7.51 -1.76
N ASN A 83 21.45 8.73 -1.36
CA ASN A 83 22.33 9.88 -1.49
C ASN A 83 23.23 9.96 -0.25
N THR A 84 24.51 9.63 -0.39
CA THR A 84 25.48 9.65 0.72
C THR A 84 25.82 11.06 1.21
N THR A 85 25.58 12.09 0.39
CA THR A 85 25.82 13.49 0.76
C THR A 85 24.68 14.05 1.61
N THR A 86 23.43 13.77 1.24
CA THR A 86 22.26 14.25 1.99
C THR A 86 21.78 13.28 3.07
N GLY A 87 22.18 12.01 2.98
CA GLY A 87 21.78 10.96 3.91
C GLY A 87 20.38 10.39 3.68
N SER A 88 19.79 10.62 2.51
CA SER A 88 18.38 10.29 2.21
C SER A 88 18.24 9.33 1.02
N TRP A 89 17.16 8.56 1.02
CA TRP A 89 16.71 7.79 -0.15
C TRP A 89 15.76 8.63 -1.00
N ASN A 90 15.80 8.43 -2.32
CA ASN A 90 14.77 8.90 -3.24
C ASN A 90 13.90 7.72 -3.76
N GLY A 91 13.00 8.02 -4.68
CA GLY A 91 12.13 7.05 -5.33
C GLY A 91 11.22 6.30 -4.36
N MET A 92 10.73 5.15 -4.80
CA MET A 92 9.79 4.30 -4.05
C MET A 92 10.29 3.90 -2.65
N ILE A 93 11.61 3.89 -2.40
CA ILE A 93 12.18 3.63 -1.07
C ILE A 93 12.09 4.86 -0.15
N GLY A 94 12.18 6.07 -0.73
CA GLY A 94 12.17 7.32 0.01
C GLY A 94 10.76 7.82 0.36
N ASP A 95 9.78 7.48 -0.46
CA ASP A 95 8.35 7.83 -0.30
C ASP A 95 7.61 6.92 0.70
#